data_AF-A0A4Y3PMN3-F1
#
_entry.id   AF-A0A4Y3PMN3-F1
#
_cell.length_a   1.000
_cell.length_b   1.000
_cell.length_c   1.000
_cell.angle_alpha   90.00
_cell.angle_beta   90.00
_cell.angle_gamma   90.00
#
_symmetry.space_group_name_H-M   'P 1'
#
loop_
_entity.id
_entity.type
_entity.pdbx_description
1 polymer ?
#
loop_
_entity_poly.entity_id
_entity_poly.type
_entity_poly.pdbx_seq_one_letter_code
_entity_poly.pdbx_strand_id
1 'polypeptide(L)'
;MNTLPCQGCKGLCCGPVPITDKERKLIHKKLKAMPKKLREGLAHQQRFPGTCIFYDVNHDRCGIHSFRPDVCRLFGYHEDLVCFRKPELATKGKAPIKERHVGYLSIDFTWKDFQ
;
A
#
# COMPACT_ATOMS: atom_id res chain seq x y z
N MET A 1 -1.58 17.35 -9.18
CA MET A 1 -1.52 16.98 -7.75
C MET A 1 -0.06 16.85 -7.39
N ASN A 2 0.40 17.49 -6.31
CA ASN A 2 1.80 17.36 -5.86
C ASN A 2 2.10 15.89 -5.58
N THR A 3 3.05 15.30 -6.29
CA THR A 3 3.43 13.90 -6.09
C THR A 3 4.13 13.79 -4.73
N LEU A 4 3.61 12.94 -3.84
CA LEU A 4 4.32 12.62 -2.60
C LEU A 4 5.74 12.16 -2.93
N PRO A 5 6.76 12.49 -2.11
CA PRO A 5 8.12 11.98 -2.32
C PRO A 5 8.19 10.53 -1.81
N CYS A 6 7.39 9.65 -2.41
CA CYS A 6 7.54 8.22 -2.23
C CYS A 6 8.90 7.78 -2.77
N GLN A 7 9.45 8.48 -3.77
CA GLN A 7 10.80 8.24 -4.25
C GLN A 7 11.86 8.46 -3.15
N GLY A 8 12.75 7.49 -3.00
CA GLY A 8 13.74 7.35 -1.94
C GLY A 8 13.19 6.83 -0.61
N CYS A 9 11.87 6.62 -0.48
CA CYS A 9 11.26 6.22 0.80
C CYS A 9 11.47 4.73 1.11
N LYS A 10 11.75 3.90 0.10
CA LYS A 10 11.99 2.45 0.25
C LYS A 10 10.90 1.71 1.05
N GLY A 11 9.66 2.20 0.98
CA GLY A 11 8.50 1.57 1.58
C GLY A 11 8.36 1.78 3.09
N LEU A 12 9.08 2.73 3.69
CA LEU A 12 9.06 2.98 5.16
C LEU A 12 7.65 3.25 5.71
N CYS A 13 6.75 3.84 4.92
CA CYS A 13 5.36 4.11 5.32
C CYS A 13 4.34 3.14 4.69
N CYS A 14 4.81 2.13 3.95
CA CYS A 14 3.94 1.20 3.23
C CYS A 14 3.54 0.03 4.12
N GLY A 15 2.84 0.25 5.23
CA GLY A 15 2.28 -0.85 6.05
C GLY A 15 2.48 -0.67 7.56
N PRO A 16 1.60 -1.27 8.39
CA PRO A 16 0.37 -1.97 8.01
C PRO A 16 -0.76 -1.05 7.57
N VAL A 17 -1.46 -1.42 6.48
CA VAL A 17 -2.53 -0.61 5.89
C VAL A 17 -3.88 -1.28 6.14
N PRO A 18 -4.83 -0.64 6.82
CA PRO A 18 -6.16 -1.21 7.01
C PRO A 18 -6.91 -1.32 5.67
N ILE A 19 -7.71 -2.37 5.53
CA ILE A 19 -8.49 -2.64 4.32
C ILE A 19 -9.95 -2.95 4.65
N THR A 20 -10.83 -2.57 3.73
CA THR A 20 -12.25 -2.92 3.73
C THR A 20 -12.47 -4.31 3.11
N ASP A 21 -13.66 -4.88 3.31
CA ASP A 21 -14.01 -6.17 2.68
C ASP A 21 -14.02 -6.08 1.14
N LYS A 22 -14.48 -4.94 0.60
CA LYS A 22 -14.49 -4.66 -0.83
C LYS A 22 -13.07 -4.64 -1.40
N GLU A 23 -12.14 -3.96 -0.73
CA GLU A 23 -10.74 -3.93 -1.13
C GLU A 23 -10.09 -5.30 -1.01
N ARG A 24 -10.35 -6.03 0.08
CA ARG A 24 -9.83 -7.39 0.26
C ARG A 24 -10.22 -8.30 -0.91
N LYS A 25 -11.51 -8.31 -1.29
CA LYS A 25 -12.02 -9.07 -2.44
C LYS A 25 -11.37 -8.61 -3.76
N LEU A 26 -11.26 -7.29 -3.97
CA LEU A 26 -10.65 -6.72 -5.17
C LEU A 26 -9.18 -7.11 -5.29
N ILE A 27 -8.41 -6.95 -4.22
CA ILE A 27 -6.98 -7.27 -4.18
C ILE A 27 -6.80 -8.76 -4.46
N HIS A 28 -7.53 -9.65 -3.77
CA HIS A 28 -7.43 -11.09 -4.01
C HIS A 28 -7.72 -11.45 -5.49
N LYS A 29 -8.74 -10.84 -6.11
CA LYS A 29 -9.02 -11.00 -7.54
C LYS A 29 -7.86 -10.52 -8.42
N LYS A 30 -7.28 -9.36 -8.09
CA LYS A 30 -6.17 -8.76 -8.86
C LYS A 30 -4.86 -9.53 -8.68
N LEU A 31 -4.62 -10.15 -7.53
CA LEU A 31 -3.47 -11.02 -7.30
C LEU A 31 -3.51 -12.27 -8.17
N LYS A 32 -4.67 -12.91 -8.30
CA LYS A 32 -4.85 -14.04 -9.21
C LYS A 32 -4.56 -13.68 -10.67
N ALA A 33 -4.87 -12.44 -11.07
CA ALA A 33 -4.58 -11.93 -12.40
C ALA A 33 -3.15 -11.37 -12.55
N MET A 34 -2.36 -11.30 -11.47
CA MET A 34 -1.02 -10.73 -11.50
C MET A 34 -0.03 -11.72 -12.16
N PRO A 35 0.80 -11.26 -13.11
CA PRO A 35 1.79 -12.12 -13.77
C PRO A 35 2.70 -12.80 -12.74
N LYS A 36 2.91 -14.11 -12.90
CA LYS A 36 3.73 -14.92 -11.99
C LYS A 36 5.14 -14.33 -11.80
N LYS A 37 5.78 -13.90 -12.88
CA LYS A 37 7.10 -13.23 -12.84
C LYS A 37 7.12 -11.98 -11.95
N LEU A 38 6.02 -11.21 -11.91
CA LEU A 38 5.92 -10.04 -11.05
C LEU A 38 5.75 -10.45 -9.57
N ARG A 39 4.90 -11.45 -9.30
CA ARG A 39 4.71 -12.00 -7.94
C ARG A 39 6.04 -12.52 -7.38
N GLU A 40 6.73 -13.38 -8.12
CA GLU A 40 8.05 -13.92 -7.74
C GLU A 40 9.09 -12.81 -7.59
N GLY A 41 9.10 -11.85 -8.52
CA GLY A 41 10.00 -10.70 -8.49
C GLY A 41 9.83 -9.82 -7.25
N LEU A 42 8.61 -9.70 -6.71
CA LEU A 42 8.35 -9.01 -5.45
C LEU A 42 8.78 -9.84 -4.23
N ALA A 43 8.49 -11.14 -4.23
CA ALA A 43 8.78 -12.04 -3.10
C ALA A 43 10.29 -12.16 -2.79
N HIS A 44 11.15 -12.05 -3.80
CA HIS A 44 12.61 -12.15 -3.65
C HIS A 44 13.32 -10.84 -3.26
N GLN A 45 12.58 -9.75 -3.03
CA GLN A 45 13.19 -8.46 -2.68
C GLN A 45 13.46 -8.35 -1.19
N GLN A 46 14.68 -7.96 -0.83
CA GLN A 46 15.02 -7.58 0.53
C GLN A 46 14.25 -6.30 0.92
N ARG A 47 13.56 -6.34 2.07
CA ARG A 47 12.69 -5.27 2.55
C ARG A 47 12.81 -5.11 4.05
N PHE A 48 12.52 -3.91 4.56
CA PHE A 48 12.44 -3.69 6.00
C PHE A 48 11.24 -4.44 6.59
N PRO A 49 11.34 -4.97 7.81
CA PRO A 49 10.19 -5.56 8.51
C PRO A 49 8.99 -4.62 8.52
N GLY A 50 7.78 -5.16 8.28
CA GLY A 50 6.54 -4.38 8.20
C GLY A 50 6.28 -3.70 6.85
N THR A 51 7.25 -3.68 5.94
CA THR A 51 7.04 -3.16 4.57
C THR A 51 6.06 -4.06 3.81
N CYS A 52 5.01 -3.47 3.25
CA CYS A 52 3.97 -4.16 2.49
C CYS A 52 4.57 -4.99 1.36
N ILE A 53 4.09 -6.23 1.23
CA ILE A 53 4.53 -7.21 0.25
C ILE A 53 4.39 -6.72 -1.21
N PHE A 54 3.47 -5.79 -1.45
CA PHE A 54 3.20 -5.21 -2.76
C PHE A 54 4.11 -4.05 -3.15
N TYR A 55 4.91 -3.53 -2.21
CA TYR A 55 5.88 -2.51 -2.54
C TYR A 55 7.09 -3.15 -3.24
N ASP A 56 7.41 -2.60 -4.41
CA ASP A 56 8.55 -2.97 -5.27
C ASP A 56 9.72 -2.09 -4.86
N VAL A 57 10.55 -2.60 -3.95
CA VAL A 57 11.71 -1.92 -3.36
C VAL A 57 12.75 -1.59 -4.42
N ASN A 58 12.95 -2.47 -5.40
CA ASN A 58 13.96 -2.32 -6.44
C ASN A 58 13.65 -1.17 -7.40
N HIS A 59 12.37 -0.89 -7.64
CA HIS A 59 11.91 0.18 -8.52
C HIS A 59 11.19 1.31 -7.79
N ASP A 60 11.19 1.27 -6.46
CA ASP A 60 10.64 2.31 -5.59
C ASP A 60 9.18 2.70 -5.91
N ARG A 61 8.32 1.67 -6.05
CA ARG A 61 6.93 1.86 -6.49
C ARG A 61 5.97 0.86 -5.86
N CYS A 62 4.68 1.17 -5.91
CA CYS A 62 3.64 0.24 -5.50
C CYS A 62 3.28 -0.70 -6.66
N GLY A 63 3.48 -2.01 -6.48
CA GLY A 63 3.11 -3.05 -7.46
C GLY A 63 1.61 -3.21 -7.67
N ILE A 64 0.80 -2.63 -6.78
CA ILE A 64 -0.67 -2.62 -6.86
C ILE A 64 -1.27 -1.21 -7.01
N HIS A 65 -0.48 -0.25 -7.52
CA HIS A 65 -0.86 1.18 -7.51
C HIS A 65 -2.29 1.48 -8.00
N SER A 66 -2.76 0.80 -9.06
CA SER A 66 -4.09 1.01 -9.63
C SER A 66 -5.24 0.52 -8.76
N PHE A 67 -5.00 -0.41 -7.84
CA PHE A 67 -5.99 -0.99 -6.94
C PHE A 67 -5.56 -0.94 -5.47
N ARG A 68 -4.70 0.02 -5.11
CA ARG A 68 -4.31 0.30 -3.72
C ARG A 68 -5.54 0.57 -2.84
N PRO A 69 -5.50 0.31 -1.52
CA PRO A 69 -6.57 0.72 -0.63
C PRO A 69 -6.77 2.24 -0.62
N ASP A 70 -7.97 2.70 -0.27
CA ASP A 70 -8.33 4.11 -0.16
C ASP A 70 -7.45 4.82 0.86
N VAL A 71 -7.10 4.17 1.97
CA VAL A 71 -6.12 4.70 2.93
C VAL A 71 -4.79 5.05 2.24
N CYS A 72 -4.29 4.19 1.35
CA CYS A 72 -3.08 4.49 0.55
C CYS A 72 -3.28 5.58 -0.50
N ARG A 73 -4.52 5.82 -0.96
CA ARG A 73 -4.84 6.92 -1.90
C ARG A 73 -4.86 8.27 -1.20
N LEU A 74 -5.34 8.28 0.05
CA LEU A 74 -5.53 9.47 0.87
C LEU A 74 -4.27 9.86 1.66
N PHE A 75 -3.40 8.88 1.93
CA PHE A 75 -2.14 9.09 2.64
C PHE A 75 -1.34 10.27 2.11
N GLY A 76 -0.74 11.02 3.02
CA GLY A 76 0.09 12.20 2.76
C GLY A 76 -0.66 13.50 2.51
N TYR A 77 -1.98 13.46 2.35
CA TYR A 77 -2.79 14.65 2.08
C TYR A 77 -3.80 14.99 3.17
N HIS A 78 -4.13 14.06 4.07
CA HIS A 78 -5.10 14.25 5.14
C HIS A 78 -4.41 14.33 6.52
N GLU A 79 -4.93 15.17 7.41
CA GLU A 79 -4.39 15.46 8.76
C GLU A 79 -4.18 14.21 9.63
N ASP A 80 -5.00 13.18 9.45
CA ASP A 80 -4.93 11.90 10.16
C ASP A 80 -4.09 10.84 9.43
N LEU A 81 -3.56 11.15 8.24
CA LEU A 81 -2.76 10.25 7.40
C LEU A 81 -1.48 10.96 6.91
N VAL A 82 -0.72 11.54 7.82
CA VAL A 82 0.44 12.40 7.51
C VAL A 82 1.62 11.60 6.96
N CYS A 83 2.26 12.10 5.90
CA CYS A 83 3.57 11.64 5.48
C CYS A 83 4.66 12.36 6.27
N PHE A 84 5.45 11.64 7.07
CA PHE A 84 6.50 12.25 7.91
C PHE A 84 7.59 13.00 7.11
N ARG A 85 7.80 12.66 5.83
CA ARG A 85 8.76 13.37 4.96
C ARG A 85 8.23 14.70 4.44
N LYS A 86 6.91 14.85 4.38
CA LYS A 86 6.20 16.02 3.85
C LYS A 86 4.93 16.31 4.65
N PRO A 87 5.05 16.59 5.95
CA PRO A 87 3.89 16.85 6.79
C PRO A 87 3.09 18.07 6.30
N GLU A 88 3.74 19.03 5.64
CA GLU A 88 3.11 20.24 5.10
C GLU A 88 2.08 19.98 3.99
N LEU A 89 2.04 18.77 3.41
CA LEU A 89 1.06 18.40 2.39
C LEU A 89 -0.26 17.86 2.99
N ALA A 90 -0.27 17.54 4.29
CA ALA A 90 -1.42 16.99 4.99
C ALA A 90 -2.41 18.10 5.41
N THR A 91 -2.90 18.86 4.43
CA THR A 91 -3.75 20.04 4.66
C THR A 91 -5.23 19.77 4.48
N LYS A 92 -5.61 18.58 4.02
CA LYS A 92 -7.02 18.18 3.98
C LYS A 92 -7.40 17.75 5.39
N GLY A 93 -8.59 18.12 5.85
CA GLY A 93 -9.14 17.61 7.11
C GLY A 93 -9.22 16.08 7.14
N LYS A 94 -9.76 15.51 8.22
CA LYS A 94 -9.83 14.05 8.43
C LYS A 94 -10.27 13.26 7.19
N ALA A 95 -9.60 12.13 6.94
CA ALA A 95 -9.91 11.25 5.83
C ALA A 95 -11.38 10.79 5.89
N PRO A 96 -12.15 10.87 4.79
CA PRO A 96 -13.56 10.49 4.78
C PRO A 96 -13.76 8.97 4.72
N ILE A 97 -13.00 8.21 5.51
CA ILE A 97 -13.07 6.75 5.58
C ILE A 97 -14.25 6.37 6.47
N LYS A 98 -15.35 5.95 5.85
CA LYS A 98 -16.58 5.54 6.55
C LYS A 98 -16.75 4.02 6.65
N GLU A 99 -16.09 3.27 5.77
CA GLU A 99 -16.23 1.82 5.72
C GLU A 99 -15.49 1.15 6.87
N ARG A 100 -16.06 0.06 7.38
CA ARG A 100 -15.44 -0.75 8.43
C ARG A 100 -14.25 -1.51 7.85
N HIS A 101 -13.08 -1.35 8.48
CA HIS A 101 -11.92 -2.17 8.18
C HIS A 101 -12.09 -3.57 8.74
N VAL A 102 -11.71 -4.58 7.93
CA VAL A 102 -11.85 -6.00 8.26
C VAL A 102 -10.50 -6.71 8.41
N GLY A 103 -9.40 -5.98 8.24
CA GLY A 103 -8.05 -6.49 8.38
C GLY A 103 -7.00 -5.54 7.82
N TYR A 104 -5.81 -6.07 7.51
CA TYR A 104 -4.65 -5.28 7.09
C TYR A 104 -3.92 -5.87 5.88
N LEU A 105 -3.63 -5.03 4.89
CA LEU A 105 -3.00 -5.39 3.62
C LEU A 105 -1.67 -6.16 3.78
N SER A 106 -0.82 -5.76 4.72
CA SER A 106 0.51 -6.36 4.92
C SER A 106 0.52 -7.51 5.93
N ILE A 107 -0.64 -7.91 6.44
CA ILE A 107 -0.80 -9.00 7.40
C ILE A 107 -1.64 -10.12 6.76
N ASP A 108 -2.79 -9.74 6.20
CA ASP A 108 -3.75 -10.70 5.63
C ASP A 108 -3.31 -11.24 4.27
N PHE A 109 -2.46 -10.51 3.55
CA PHE A 109 -1.84 -10.98 2.33
C PHE A 109 -0.39 -11.31 2.59
N THR A 110 -0.02 -12.51 2.19
CA THR A 110 1.28 -13.12 2.42
C THR A 110 1.88 -13.64 1.11
N TRP A 111 3.11 -14.13 1.18
CA TRP A 111 3.75 -14.81 0.04
C TRP A 111 3.03 -16.10 -0.37
N LYS A 112 2.18 -16.68 0.49
CA LYS A 112 1.35 -17.84 0.12
C LYS A 112 0.25 -17.47 -0.85
N ASP A 113 -0.26 -16.24 -0.76
CA ASP A 113 -1.25 -15.70 -1.71
C ASP A 113 -0.65 -15.42 -3.10
N PHE A 114 0.68 -15.56 -3.23
CA PHE A 114 1.40 -15.42 -4.49
C PHE A 114 1.63 -16.75 -5.19
N GLN A 115 1.12 -17.87 -4.67
CA GLN A 115 1.14 -19.18 -5.32
C GLN A 115 -0.14 -19.35 -6.14
#